data_AF-A0A1C0AA23-F1
#
_entry.id   AF-A0A1C0AA23-F1
#
_cell.length_a   1.000
_cell.length_b   1.000
_cell.length_c   1.000
_cell.angle_alpha   90.00
_cell.angle_beta   90.00
_cell.angle_gamma   90.00
#
_symmetry.space_group_name_H-M   'P 1'
#
loop_
_entity.id
_entity.type
_entity.pdbx_description
1 polymer ?
#
loop_
_entity_poly.entity_id
_entity_poly.type
_entity_poly.pdbx_seq_one_letter_code
_entity_poly.pdbx_strand_id
1 'polypeptide(L)'
;MAKQKNRRGSKWLDPNRVTGRRAKRYCKLCGTEATQVRILKNENICENCVKELERKKGGYYACKACGKVAPKQVQENKGYCKDCVCRACGKADPKFVHKHGFCENCFEIMGTNCRKCGKEAYAQVQRNEGLCDKCAGK
;
A
#
# COMPACT_ATOMS: atom_id res chain seq x y z
N MET A 1 4.12 -25.05 18.01
CA MET A 1 4.67 -23.91 17.25
C MET A 1 4.41 -22.62 18.00
N ALA A 2 5.46 -21.97 18.53
CA ALA A 2 5.31 -20.73 19.29
C ALA A 2 4.79 -19.63 18.36
N LYS A 3 3.58 -19.10 18.63
CA LYS A 3 3.10 -17.86 18.03
C LYS A 3 4.10 -16.75 18.36
N GLN A 4 5.00 -16.43 17.42
CA GLN A 4 5.79 -15.21 17.51
C GLN A 4 4.80 -14.05 17.68
N LYS A 5 4.73 -13.49 18.89
CA LYS A 5 4.08 -12.20 19.14
C LYS A 5 4.75 -11.22 18.20
N ASN A 6 4.07 -10.88 17.10
CA ASN A 6 4.45 -9.81 16.19
C ASN A 6 4.57 -8.53 17.03
N ARG A 7 5.74 -8.27 17.60
CA ARG A 7 6.09 -6.97 18.17
C ARG A 7 6.09 -6.02 16.98
N ARG A 8 4.93 -5.43 16.66
CA ARG A 8 4.77 -4.37 15.67
C ARG A 8 5.48 -3.13 16.21
N GLY A 9 6.81 -3.17 16.19
CA GLY A 9 7.62 -1.98 16.44
C GLY A 9 7.19 -0.90 15.46
N SER A 10 7.12 0.34 15.91
CA SER A 10 6.77 1.47 15.05
C SER A 10 7.62 1.45 13.78
N LYS A 11 7.00 1.76 12.64
CA LYS A 11 7.71 1.96 11.36
C LYS A 11 8.67 3.15 11.41
N TRP A 12 8.44 4.03 12.38
CA TRP A 12 9.23 5.21 12.65
C TRP A 12 10.29 4.93 13.70
N LEU A 13 11.47 5.47 13.44
CA LEU A 13 12.53 5.66 14.41
C LEU A 13 12.18 6.92 15.21
N ASP A 14 12.05 6.81 16.53
CA ASP A 14 11.62 7.93 17.37
C ASP A 14 12.83 8.69 17.91
N PRO A 15 12.94 10.03 17.69
CA PRO A 15 14.06 10.84 18.17
C PRO A 15 14.33 10.72 19.66
N ASN A 16 13.28 10.53 20.48
CA ASN A 16 13.42 10.40 21.93
C ASN A 16 13.90 9.00 22.36
N ARG A 17 13.98 8.05 21.43
CA ARG A 17 14.35 6.64 21.70
C ARG A 17 15.56 6.18 20.90
N VAL A 18 16.18 7.05 20.11
CA VAL A 18 17.34 6.68 19.29
C VAL A 18 18.62 6.89 20.06
N THR A 19 19.41 5.82 20.16
CA THR A 19 20.71 5.82 20.81
C THR A 19 21.73 5.08 19.94
N GLY A 20 23.02 5.34 20.18
CA GLY A 20 24.14 4.68 19.51
C GLY A 20 24.12 4.82 17.99
N ARG A 21 24.37 3.72 17.25
CA ARG A 21 24.43 3.72 15.78
C ARG A 21 23.16 4.21 15.09
N ARG A 22 22.00 4.15 15.75
CA ARG A 22 20.72 4.60 15.19
C ARG A 22 20.55 6.12 15.24
N ALA A 23 21.23 6.81 16.15
CA ALA A 23 21.22 8.27 16.22
C ALA A 23 21.87 8.91 14.99
N LYS A 24 22.90 8.25 14.43
CA LYS A 24 23.59 8.70 13.20
C LYS A 24 22.79 8.50 11.91
N ARG A 25 21.58 7.96 11.97
CA ARG A 25 20.73 7.87 10.77
C ARG A 25 20.24 9.25 10.39
N TYR A 26 20.15 9.52 9.09
CA TYR A 26 19.67 10.78 8.56
C TYR A 26 18.70 10.56 7.40
N CYS A 27 17.92 11.59 7.09
CA CYS A 27 17.04 11.62 5.95
C CYS A 27 17.85 11.72 4.66
N LYS A 28 17.69 10.79 3.72
CA LYS A 28 18.39 10.80 2.43
C LYS A 28 18.02 11.98 1.51
N LEU A 29 16.92 12.69 1.81
CA LEU A 29 16.42 13.80 0.98
C LEU A 29 16.86 15.16 1.51
N CYS A 30 16.78 15.38 2.82
CA CYS A 30 17.04 16.68 3.43
C CYS A 30 18.21 16.68 4.44
N GLY A 31 18.84 15.53 4.70
CA GLY A 31 19.97 15.41 5.61
C GLY A 31 19.64 15.44 7.10
N THR A 32 18.39 15.70 7.50
CA THR A 32 18.02 15.80 8.93
C THR A 32 18.25 14.50 9.69
N GLU A 33 18.82 14.60 10.88
CA GLU A 33 19.18 13.44 11.71
C GLU A 33 17.99 12.82 12.46
N ALA A 34 18.16 11.54 12.79
CA ALA A 34 17.23 10.73 13.57
C ALA A 34 16.98 11.28 14.99
N THR A 35 17.92 12.07 15.51
CA THR A 35 17.87 12.74 16.81
C THR A 35 16.91 13.93 16.82
N GLN A 36 16.69 14.55 15.66
CA GLN A 36 15.86 15.75 15.52
C GLN A 36 14.44 15.41 15.05
N VAL A 37 14.30 14.38 14.21
CA VAL A 37 13.03 14.03 13.56
C VAL A 37 12.81 12.54 13.47
N ARG A 38 11.53 12.13 13.42
CA ARG A 38 11.17 10.75 13.13
C ARG A 38 11.61 10.34 11.73
N ILE A 39 12.32 9.22 11.64
CA ILE A 39 12.80 8.65 10.37
C ILE A 39 12.11 7.33 10.07
N LEU A 40 11.60 7.18 8.85
CA LEU A 40 11.04 5.93 8.35
C LEU A 40 12.15 4.88 8.21
N LYS A 41 12.08 3.80 8.99
CA LYS A 41 13.20 2.87 9.18
C LYS A 41 13.72 2.21 7.90
N ASN A 42 12.83 1.93 6.96
CA ASN A 42 13.14 1.16 5.76
C ASN A 42 13.68 2.04 4.62
N GLU A 43 13.28 3.31 4.58
CA GLU A 43 13.58 4.20 3.45
C GLU A 43 14.55 5.33 3.80
N ASN A 44 14.83 5.53 5.10
CA ASN A 44 15.60 6.65 5.64
C ASN A 44 15.07 8.00 5.14
N ILE A 45 13.76 8.22 5.27
CA ILE A 45 13.09 9.49 4.94
C ILE A 45 12.44 10.03 6.21
N CYS A 46 12.63 11.32 6.51
CA CYS A 46 12.01 11.95 7.68
C CYS A 46 10.51 12.21 7.47
N GLU A 47 9.78 12.40 8.56
CA GLU A 47 8.32 12.64 8.50
C GLU A 47 7.94 13.88 7.66
N ASN A 48 8.76 14.94 7.67
CA ASN A 48 8.50 16.15 6.91
C ASN A 48 8.60 15.89 5.40
N CYS A 49 9.66 15.24 4.96
CA CYS A 49 9.79 14.82 3.57
C CYS A 49 8.71 13.81 3.18
N VAL A 50 8.31 12.89 4.08
CA VAL A 50 7.19 11.98 3.80
C VAL A 50 5.90 12.76 3.55
N LYS A 51 5.53 13.72 4.41
CA LYS A 51 4.33 14.55 4.21
C LYS A 51 4.37 15.32 2.90
N GLU A 52 5.53 15.85 2.52
CA GLU A 52 5.68 16.55 1.25
C GLU A 52 5.51 15.60 0.05
N LEU A 53 6.13 14.42 0.10
CA LEU A 53 6.01 13.40 -0.95
C LEU A 53 4.58 12.87 -1.08
N GLU A 54 3.88 12.67 0.03
CA GLU A 54 2.47 12.24 0.07
C GLU A 54 1.55 13.26 -0.62
N ARG A 55 1.85 14.55 -0.46
CA ARG A 55 1.10 15.64 -1.12
C ARG A 55 1.43 15.74 -2.61
N LYS A 56 2.72 15.67 -2.97
CA LYS A 56 3.16 15.79 -4.37
C LYS A 56 2.70 14.64 -5.25
N LYS A 57 2.56 13.43 -4.70
CA LYS A 57 2.18 12.19 -5.43
C LYS A 57 3.00 11.98 -6.72
N GLY A 58 4.31 12.29 -6.66
CA GLY A 58 5.14 12.42 -7.86
C GLY A 58 5.47 11.11 -8.59
N GLY A 59 5.15 9.93 -8.04
CA GLY A 59 5.40 8.66 -8.73
C GLY A 59 6.86 8.22 -8.78
N TYR A 60 7.75 8.83 -8.00
CA TYR A 60 9.15 8.40 -7.86
C TYR A 60 9.44 7.85 -6.46
N TYR A 61 9.06 8.61 -5.41
CA TYR A 61 9.12 8.15 -4.01
C TYR A 61 7.74 7.80 -3.43
N ALA A 62 6.68 8.40 -3.96
CA ALA A 62 5.30 8.27 -3.49
C ALA A 62 4.37 7.80 -4.61
N CYS A 63 3.37 7.00 -4.25
CA CYS A 63 2.36 6.51 -5.20
C CYS A 63 1.57 7.67 -5.83
N LYS A 64 1.42 7.67 -7.16
CA LYS A 64 0.63 8.66 -7.91
C LYS A 64 -0.83 8.72 -7.48
N ALA A 65 -1.41 7.62 -7.04
CA ALA A 65 -2.81 7.55 -6.64
C ALA A 65 -3.03 7.95 -5.17
N CYS A 66 -2.46 7.15 -4.24
CA CYS A 66 -2.74 7.27 -2.82
C CYS A 66 -1.71 8.10 -2.04
N GLY A 67 -0.62 8.56 -2.68
CA GLY A 67 0.44 9.32 -2.01
C GLY A 67 1.37 8.49 -1.12
N LYS A 68 1.05 7.21 -0.85
CA LYS A 68 1.87 6.34 0.01
C LYS A 68 3.34 6.35 -0.41
N VAL A 69 4.22 6.71 0.53
CA VAL A 69 5.67 6.68 0.34
C VAL A 69 6.16 5.25 0.37
N ALA A 70 6.46 4.72 -0.81
CA ALA A 70 6.98 3.37 -1.00
C ALA A 70 7.92 3.34 -2.22
N PRO A 71 9.09 3.98 -2.15
CA PRO A 71 9.99 4.21 -3.29
C PRO A 71 10.27 2.95 -4.10
N LYS A 72 10.62 1.84 -3.44
CA LYS A 72 10.86 0.55 -4.12
C LYS A 72 9.65 0.07 -4.91
N GLN A 73 8.46 0.09 -4.29
CA GLN A 73 7.23 -0.35 -4.96
C GLN A 73 6.86 0.56 -6.13
N VAL A 74 7.03 1.87 -5.93
CA VAL A 74 6.68 2.90 -6.92
C VAL A 74 7.61 2.81 -8.12
N GLN A 75 8.90 2.54 -7.91
CA GLN A 75 9.86 2.29 -8.99
C GLN A 75 9.55 0.99 -9.75
N GLU A 76 9.23 -0.09 -9.04
CA GLU A 76 8.84 -1.38 -9.66
C GLU A 76 7.54 -1.29 -10.48
N ASN A 77 6.54 -0.53 -10.00
CA ASN A 77 5.20 -0.50 -10.57
C ASN A 77 4.86 0.83 -11.27
N LYS A 78 5.83 1.41 -11.99
CA LYS A 78 5.64 2.58 -12.89
C LYS A 78 4.96 3.79 -12.23
N GLY A 79 5.24 4.03 -10.95
CA GLY A 79 4.73 5.15 -10.19
C GLY A 79 3.62 4.83 -9.19
N TYR A 80 3.26 3.56 -9.01
CA TYR A 80 2.17 3.15 -8.12
C TYR A 80 2.67 2.22 -7.00
N CYS A 81 2.01 2.24 -5.85
CA CYS A 81 2.28 1.24 -4.80
C CYS A 81 1.51 -0.06 -5.10
N LYS A 82 1.89 -1.13 -4.39
CA LYS A 82 1.25 -2.46 -4.53
C LYS A 82 -0.25 -2.47 -4.22
N ASP A 83 -0.74 -1.48 -3.47
CA ASP A 83 -2.16 -1.35 -3.13
C ASP A 83 -2.99 -0.65 -4.22
N CYS A 84 -2.33 -0.07 -5.23
CA CYS A 84 -2.98 0.65 -6.33
C CYS A 84 -2.81 -0.04 -7.69
N VAL A 85 -2.16 -1.21 -7.71
CA VAL A 85 -1.96 -2.01 -8.92
C VAL A 85 -2.61 -3.38 -8.79
N CYS A 86 -3.10 -3.89 -9.92
CA CYS A 86 -3.70 -5.20 -10.02
C CYS A 86 -2.69 -6.28 -9.66
N ARG A 87 -3.04 -7.18 -8.74
CA ARG A 87 -2.18 -8.30 -8.35
C ARG A 87 -1.94 -9.32 -9.46
N ALA A 88 -2.86 -9.41 -10.42
CA ALA A 88 -2.78 -10.34 -11.54
C ALA A 88 -1.92 -9.79 -12.69
N CYS A 89 -2.23 -8.58 -13.18
CA CYS A 89 -1.60 -8.04 -14.39
C CYS A 89 -0.64 -6.86 -14.15
N GLY A 90 -0.50 -6.39 -12.91
CA GLY A 90 0.36 -5.25 -12.55
C GLY A 90 -0.12 -3.89 -13.08
N LYS A 91 -1.26 -3.82 -13.78
CA LYS A 91 -1.82 -2.54 -14.27
C LYS A 91 -2.33 -1.71 -13.10
N ALA A 92 -2.10 -0.40 -13.17
CA ALA A 92 -2.62 0.55 -12.19
C ALA A 92 -4.12 0.79 -12.43
N ASP A 93 -4.92 0.45 -11.44
CA ASP A 93 -6.36 0.75 -11.40
C ASP A 93 -6.76 1.02 -9.94
N PRO A 94 -6.38 2.18 -9.39
CA PRO A 94 -6.49 2.41 -7.96
C PRO A 94 -7.93 2.32 -7.44
N LYS A 95 -8.91 2.78 -8.23
CA LYS A 95 -10.32 2.80 -7.84
C LYS A 95 -10.86 1.38 -7.64
N PHE A 96 -10.58 0.48 -8.58
CA PHE A 96 -11.08 -0.89 -8.53
C PHE A 96 -10.22 -1.78 -7.62
N VAL A 97 -8.89 -1.64 -7.69
CA VAL A 97 -7.93 -2.43 -6.89
C VAL A 97 -8.12 -2.20 -5.39
N HIS A 98 -8.40 -0.97 -4.94
CA HIS A 98 -8.61 -0.71 -3.51
C HIS A 98 -9.79 -1.50 -2.93
N LYS A 99 -10.80 -1.78 -3.75
CA LYS A 99 -12.01 -2.50 -3.32
C LYS A 99 -11.92 -4.00 -3.59
N HIS A 100 -11.33 -4.41 -4.70
CA HIS A 100 -11.38 -5.78 -5.21
C HIS A 100 -10.02 -6.49 -5.25
N GLY A 101 -8.90 -5.78 -5.08
CA GLY A 101 -7.54 -6.32 -5.17
C GLY A 101 -7.02 -6.56 -6.59
N PHE A 102 -7.88 -6.37 -7.60
CA PHE A 102 -7.58 -6.55 -9.03
C PHE A 102 -8.06 -5.33 -9.81
N CYS A 103 -7.58 -5.14 -11.04
CA CYS A 103 -8.21 -4.18 -11.95
C CYS A 103 -9.53 -4.74 -12.47
N GLU A 104 -10.38 -3.85 -12.99
CA GLU A 104 -11.70 -4.19 -13.52
C GLU A 104 -11.65 -5.36 -14.52
N ASN A 105 -10.78 -5.29 -15.52
CA ASN A 105 -10.66 -6.35 -16.54
C ASN A 105 -10.26 -7.71 -15.94
N CYS A 106 -9.23 -7.76 -15.07
CA CYS A 106 -8.85 -9.02 -14.43
C CYS A 106 -9.95 -9.56 -13.51
N PHE A 107 -10.70 -8.68 -12.88
CA PHE A 107 -11.82 -9.06 -12.03
C PHE A 107 -12.95 -9.70 -12.82
N GLU A 108 -13.30 -9.14 -13.98
CA GLU A 108 -14.30 -9.70 -14.89
C GLU A 108 -13.89 -11.06 -15.42
N ILE A 109 -12.61 -11.22 -15.80
CA ILE A 109 -12.07 -12.49 -16.32
C ILE A 109 -12.15 -13.60 -15.26
N MET A 110 -11.80 -13.31 -14.00
CA MET A 110 -11.82 -14.36 -12.97
C MET A 110 -13.23 -14.82 -12.63
N GLY A 111 -14.22 -13.91 -12.63
CA GLY A 111 -15.62 -14.25 -12.34
C GLY A 111 -15.86 -14.85 -10.94
N THR A 112 -14.87 -14.82 -10.03
CA THR A 112 -14.92 -15.47 -8.70
C THR A 112 -15.52 -14.61 -7.60
N ASN A 113 -15.60 -13.30 -7.81
CA ASN A 113 -15.96 -12.34 -6.78
C ASN A 113 -17.16 -11.50 -7.22
N CYS A 114 -18.05 -11.17 -6.28
CA CYS A 114 -19.20 -10.31 -6.53
C CYS A 114 -18.78 -8.92 -7.03
N ARG A 115 -19.26 -8.49 -8.19
CA ARG A 115 -19.01 -7.16 -8.78
C ARG A 115 -19.39 -6.01 -7.86
N LYS A 116 -20.45 -6.18 -7.06
CA LYS A 116 -20.96 -5.11 -6.18
C LYS A 116 -20.17 -4.98 -4.87
N CYS A 117 -19.91 -6.08 -4.16
CA CYS A 117 -19.29 -6.03 -2.83
C CYS A 117 -17.86 -6.59 -2.75
N GLY A 118 -17.36 -7.21 -3.82
CA GLY A 118 -16.01 -7.80 -3.87
C GLY A 118 -15.83 -9.10 -3.11
N LYS A 119 -16.87 -9.60 -2.42
CA LYS A 119 -16.83 -10.88 -1.71
C LYS A 119 -16.60 -12.02 -2.69
N GLU A 120 -15.64 -12.89 -2.37
CA GLU A 120 -15.43 -14.15 -3.09
C GLU A 120 -16.66 -15.04 -2.92
N ALA A 121 -17.26 -15.44 -4.04
CA ALA A 121 -18.54 -16.13 -4.04
C ALA A 121 -18.75 -16.95 -5.34
N TYR A 122 -17.71 -17.58 -5.89
CA TYR A 122 -17.66 -18.17 -7.24
C TYR A 122 -18.98 -18.81 -7.73
N ALA A 123 -19.54 -19.76 -6.96
CA ALA A 123 -20.80 -20.43 -7.31
C ALA A 123 -22.01 -19.48 -7.39
N GLN A 124 -22.08 -18.49 -6.50
CA GLN A 124 -23.16 -17.49 -6.48
C GLN A 124 -23.00 -16.50 -7.64
N VAL A 125 -21.76 -16.08 -7.92
CA VAL A 125 -21.47 -15.13 -9.02
C VAL A 125 -21.83 -15.72 -10.37
N GLN A 126 -21.56 -17.02 -10.59
CA GLN A 126 -21.98 -17.71 -11.80
C GLN A 126 -23.51 -17.82 -11.90
N ARG A 127 -24.20 -18.07 -10.78
CA ARG A 127 -25.65 -18.17 -10.74
C ARG A 127 -26.38 -16.82 -10.89
N ASN A 128 -25.79 -15.73 -10.39
CA ASN A 128 -26.43 -14.41 -10.31
C ASN A 128 -25.68 -13.35 -11.14
N GLU A 129 -25.21 -13.72 -12.34
CA GLU A 129 -24.67 -12.78 -13.35
C GLU A 129 -23.60 -11.79 -12.84
N GLY A 130 -22.70 -12.22 -11.97
CA GLY A 130 -21.70 -11.31 -11.40
C GLY A 130 -21.93 -10.92 -9.93
N LEU A 131 -22.99 -11.40 -9.25
CA LEU A 131 -23.34 -10.98 -7.88
C LEU A 131 -23.36 -12.13 -6.85
N CYS A 132 -23.07 -11.80 -5.59
CA CYS A 132 -23.38 -12.70 -4.47
C CYS A 132 -24.86 -12.60 -4.10
N ASP A 133 -25.40 -13.61 -3.40
CA ASP A 133 -26.83 -13.70 -3.07
C ASP A 133 -27.35 -12.44 -2.37
N LYS A 134 -26.62 -11.97 -1.35
CA LYS A 134 -26.93 -10.71 -0.63
C LYS A 134 -27.02 -9.50 -1.56
N CYS A 135 -26.18 -9.42 -2.59
CA CYS A 135 -26.19 -8.31 -3.54
C CYS A 135 -27.24 -8.47 -4.64
N ALA A 136 -27.63 -9.72 -4.94
CA ALA A 136 -28.71 -10.07 -5.86
C ALA A 136 -30.11 -10.03 -5.19
N GLY A 137 -30.18 -9.81 -3.87
CA GLY A 137 -31.44 -9.81 -3.12
C GLY A 137 -32.02 -11.21 -2.90
N LYS A 138 -31.16 -12.24 -2.88
CA LYS A 138 -31.51 -13.65 -2.64
C LYS A 138 -30.97 -14.14 -1.31
#